data_AF-A0A315X3R3-F1
#
_entry.id   AF-A0A315X3R3-F1
#
_cell.length_a   1.000
_cell.length_b   1.000
_cell.length_c   1.000
_cell.angle_alpha   90.00
_cell.angle_beta   90.00
_cell.angle_gamma   90.00
#
_symmetry.space_group_name_H-M   'P 1'
#
loop_
_entity.id
_entity.type
_entity.pdbx_description
1 polymer ?
#
loop_
_entity_poly.entity_id
_entity_poly.type
_entity_poly.pdbx_seq_one_letter_code
_entity_poly.pdbx_strand_id
1 'polypeptide(L)'
;MHALPGGDATPVRPSRRRGRGRHRRPGGGDPVRIALRPGPDGARTCTFGSALLARGVRVKLNGVSVEATGSLLDTVLAAGIALPHLCKDDNLPVIGACRTCLVEADGRIVAACSTPAAGVQECATDSERAVRIRRGVLELTAAMQSGPAGAAGGPRSAESLEAYASHAPRPGQYGLRSGTHADLSNPFFSFHEDACILCARCVTACQELQHIGAIGIAGRGHTARVTPGAGVSFRESICTSCGSCVAACPTSALRPKG
;
A
#
# COMPACT_ATOMS: atom_id res chain seq x y z
N MET A 1 -14.97 -51.96 5.76
CA MET A 1 -13.65 -52.50 6.14
C MET A 1 -12.69 -52.30 4.98
N HIS A 2 -11.88 -51.25 4.99
CA HIS A 2 -10.67 -51.14 4.19
C HIS A 2 -9.66 -50.31 4.97
N ALA A 3 -8.50 -50.90 5.23
CA ALA A 3 -7.43 -50.37 6.07
C ALA A 3 -6.52 -49.41 5.29
N LEU A 4 -6.10 -48.32 5.94
CA LEU A 4 -5.08 -47.40 5.46
C LEU A 4 -3.69 -47.86 5.96
N PRO A 5 -2.61 -47.75 5.17
CA PRO A 5 -1.26 -48.02 5.67
C PRO A 5 -0.70 -46.82 6.46
N GLY A 6 -0.11 -47.14 7.61
CA GLY A 6 0.53 -46.18 8.53
C GLY A 6 1.83 -45.60 7.99
N GLY A 7 2.04 -44.30 8.21
CA GLY A 7 3.28 -43.61 7.94
C GLY A 7 4.13 -43.48 9.21
N ASP A 8 5.33 -44.06 9.17
CA ASP A 8 6.34 -43.98 10.21
C ASP A 8 6.91 -42.57 10.37
N ALA A 9 6.85 -42.06 11.60
CA ALA A 9 7.49 -40.82 12.00
C ALA A 9 9.01 -41.04 12.20
N THR A 10 9.83 -40.47 11.33
CA THR A 10 11.29 -40.47 11.47
C THR A 10 11.72 -39.31 12.38
N PRO A 11 12.61 -39.52 13.38
CA PRO A 11 13.03 -38.47 14.30
C PRO A 11 14.06 -37.54 13.66
N VAL A 12 13.77 -36.24 13.67
CA VAL A 12 14.68 -35.18 13.22
C VAL A 12 15.83 -35.01 14.23
N ARG A 13 17.06 -35.31 13.81
CA ARG A 13 18.29 -35.08 14.58
C ARG A 13 18.62 -33.57 14.69
N PRO A 14 19.10 -33.09 15.85
CA PRO A 14 19.50 -31.69 16.00
C PRO A 14 20.82 -31.41 15.26
N SER A 15 20.81 -30.40 14.39
CA SER A 15 22.00 -29.92 13.69
C SER A 15 22.98 -29.24 14.65
N ARG A 16 24.21 -29.77 14.70
CA ARG A 16 25.33 -29.26 15.50
C ARG A 16 25.66 -27.81 15.14
N ARG A 17 25.64 -26.92 16.16
CA ARG A 17 26.20 -25.56 16.09
C ARG A 17 27.71 -25.64 15.80
N ARG A 18 28.15 -25.09 14.67
CA ARG A 18 29.57 -24.84 14.38
C ARG A 18 29.90 -23.36 14.62
N GLY A 19 30.89 -23.16 15.48
CA GLY A 19 31.96 -22.15 15.38
C GLY A 19 31.60 -20.69 15.17
N ARG A 20 31.74 -19.89 16.24
CA ARG A 20 31.82 -18.42 16.19
C ARG A 20 33.01 -17.99 15.31
N GLY A 21 32.72 -17.45 14.13
CA GLY A 21 33.67 -16.66 13.35
C GLY A 21 33.88 -15.28 13.99
N ARG A 22 35.12 -14.92 14.28
CA ARG A 22 35.50 -13.59 14.78
C ARG A 22 35.32 -12.56 13.65
N HIS A 23 34.28 -11.73 13.74
CA HIS A 23 34.20 -10.52 12.93
C HIS A 23 35.23 -9.50 13.44
N ARG A 24 36.23 -9.18 12.61
CA ARG A 24 37.13 -8.04 12.80
C ARG A 24 36.30 -6.75 12.75
N ARG A 25 36.38 -5.94 13.80
CA ARG A 25 35.82 -4.58 13.83
C ARG A 25 36.52 -3.72 12.75
N PRO A 26 35.80 -2.96 11.91
CA PRO A 26 36.41 -1.89 11.15
C PRO A 26 36.91 -0.82 12.13
N GLY A 27 38.07 -0.24 11.82
CA GLY A 27 38.81 0.67 12.70
C GLY A 27 37.94 1.82 13.22
N GLY A 28 38.11 2.11 14.52
CA GLY A 28 37.62 3.34 15.11
C GLY A 28 38.33 4.52 14.45
N GLY A 29 37.58 5.28 13.65
CA GLY A 29 37.96 6.66 13.38
C GLY A 29 37.93 7.44 14.69
N ASP A 30 38.92 8.31 14.88
CA ASP A 30 38.96 9.22 16.02
C ASP A 30 37.61 9.94 16.17
N PRO A 31 37.07 10.07 17.40
CA PRO A 31 35.90 10.90 17.60
C PRO A 31 36.24 12.29 17.09
N VAL A 32 35.45 12.80 16.12
CA VAL A 32 35.52 14.18 15.67
C VAL A 32 35.40 15.06 16.91
N ARG A 33 36.53 15.63 17.35
CA ARG A 33 36.57 16.53 18.49
C ARG A 33 35.87 17.81 18.06
N ILE A 34 34.60 17.93 18.44
CA ILE A 34 33.83 19.16 18.29
C ILE A 34 34.47 20.21 19.19
N ALA A 35 35.26 21.11 18.61
CA ALA A 35 35.81 22.26 19.31
C ALA A 35 34.68 23.25 19.58
N LEU A 36 34.11 23.20 20.78
CA LEU A 36 33.18 24.21 21.27
C LEU A 36 33.97 25.50 21.51
N ARG A 37 33.79 26.50 20.65
CA ARG A 37 34.24 27.86 20.95
C ARG A 37 33.24 28.51 21.91
N PRO A 38 33.69 29.16 23.00
CA PRO A 38 32.79 29.92 23.87
C PRO A 38 32.22 31.11 23.11
N GLY A 39 30.89 31.27 23.17
CA GLY A 39 30.22 32.50 22.73
C GLY A 39 30.49 33.66 23.70
N PRO A 40 30.20 34.91 23.31
CA PRO A 40 30.48 36.11 24.11
C PRO A 40 29.79 36.11 25.49
N ASP A 41 28.73 35.31 25.68
CA ASP A 41 27.93 35.26 26.90
C ASP A 41 28.05 33.93 27.68
N GLY A 42 29.06 33.09 27.39
CA GLY A 42 29.28 31.82 28.10
C GLY A 42 28.24 30.71 27.79
N ALA A 43 27.23 30.99 26.98
CA ALA A 43 26.30 29.98 26.48
C ALA A 43 26.94 29.14 25.36
N ARG A 44 26.87 27.81 25.49
CA ARG A 44 27.25 26.87 24.43
C ARG A 44 26.15 26.83 23.37
N THR A 45 26.12 27.79 22.47
CA THR A 45 25.21 27.75 21.32
C THR A 45 25.80 26.87 20.22
N CYS A 46 25.05 25.85 19.82
CA CYS A 46 25.38 25.07 18.64
C CYS A 46 25.14 25.94 17.41
N THR A 47 26.18 26.61 16.90
CA THR A 47 26.18 27.31 15.60
C THR A 47 26.24 26.31 14.44
N PHE A 48 25.47 25.22 14.50
CA PHE A 48 25.09 24.54 13.28
C PHE A 48 24.11 25.46 12.57
N GLY A 49 24.63 26.12 11.54
CA GLY A 49 23.91 27.13 10.78
C GLY A 49 22.50 26.70 10.43
N SER A 50 21.52 27.43 10.97
CA SER A 50 20.11 27.39 10.56
C SER A 50 19.91 27.63 9.06
N ALA A 51 20.95 28.08 8.34
CA ALA A 51 20.91 28.33 6.90
C ALA A 51 20.87 27.06 6.02
N LEU A 52 21.23 25.88 6.52
CA LEU A 52 21.22 24.65 5.70
C LEU A 52 19.86 23.92 5.69
N LEU A 53 18.94 24.26 6.60
CA LEU A 53 17.62 23.63 6.71
C LEU A 53 16.54 24.26 5.81
N ALA A 54 16.87 25.35 5.09
CA ALA A 54 15.90 26.16 4.35
C ALA A 54 15.88 25.93 2.83
N ARG A 55 16.60 24.93 2.30
CA ARG A 55 16.53 24.58 0.88
C ARG A 55 15.82 23.25 0.73
N GLY A 56 14.49 23.31 0.68
CA GLY A 56 13.66 22.15 0.33
C GLY A 56 14.15 21.51 -0.96
N VAL A 57 14.21 20.18 -0.99
CA VAL A 57 14.56 19.43 -2.21
C VAL A 57 13.48 19.73 -3.26
N ARG A 58 13.88 20.00 -4.50
CA ARG A 58 12.95 20.37 -5.58
C ARG A 58 12.84 19.23 -6.58
N VAL A 59 11.66 19.03 -7.13
CA VAL A 59 11.38 18.14 -8.26
C VAL A 59 10.63 18.90 -9.35
N LYS A 60 10.84 18.56 -10.62
CA LYS A 60 10.03 19.08 -11.73
C LYS A 60 8.83 18.15 -11.96
N LEU A 61 7.61 18.62 -11.66
CA LEU A 61 6.37 17.96 -11.99
C LEU A 61 5.78 18.56 -13.27
N ASN A 62 5.66 17.77 -14.34
CA ASN A 62 5.17 18.22 -15.65
C ASN A 62 5.85 19.54 -16.10
N GLY A 63 7.16 19.65 -15.89
CA GLY A 63 7.96 20.85 -16.20
C GLY A 63 7.92 21.97 -15.14
N VAL A 64 7.01 21.93 -14.17
CA VAL A 64 6.89 22.92 -13.09
C VAL A 64 7.70 22.50 -11.87
N SER A 65 8.56 23.39 -11.37
CA SER A 65 9.39 23.09 -10.20
C SER A 65 8.61 23.29 -8.90
N VAL A 66 8.48 22.23 -8.10
CA VAL A 66 7.78 22.19 -6.82
C VAL A 66 8.70 21.71 -5.70
N GLU A 67 8.31 21.97 -4.45
CA GLU A 67 8.97 21.40 -3.28
C GLU A 67 8.60 19.92 -3.12
N ALA A 68 9.60 19.06 -3.02
CA ALA A 68 9.44 17.63 -2.81
C ALA A 68 9.04 17.35 -1.36
N THR A 69 8.00 16.55 -1.17
CA THR A 69 7.53 16.09 0.13
C THR A 69 7.23 14.59 0.07
N GLY A 70 7.71 13.84 1.06
CA GLY A 70 7.44 12.40 1.17
C GLY A 70 7.75 11.60 -0.11
N SER A 71 6.73 10.88 -0.58
CA SER A 71 6.73 10.15 -1.84
C SER A 71 6.38 11.05 -3.05
N LEU A 72 6.64 10.56 -4.26
CA LEU A 72 6.18 11.25 -5.48
C LEU A 72 4.67 11.46 -5.47
N LEU A 73 3.88 10.52 -4.92
CA LEU A 73 2.44 10.69 -4.80
C LEU A 73 2.10 11.86 -3.87
N ASP A 74 2.74 11.94 -2.71
CA ASP A 74 2.50 13.03 -1.75
C ASP A 74 2.84 14.39 -2.37
N THR A 75 3.95 14.46 -3.12
CA THR A 75 4.35 15.68 -3.84
C THR A 75 3.37 16.05 -4.96
N VAL A 76 2.90 15.07 -5.74
CA VAL A 76 1.92 15.28 -6.82
C VAL A 76 0.58 15.78 -6.27
N LEU A 77 0.08 15.18 -5.19
CA LEU A 77 -1.16 15.60 -4.54
C LEU A 77 -1.02 16.98 -3.89
N ALA A 78 0.12 17.28 -3.25
CA ALA A 78 0.41 18.60 -2.68
C ALA A 78 0.48 19.71 -3.74
N ALA A 79 0.85 19.37 -4.97
CA ALA A 79 0.82 20.27 -6.13
C ALA A 79 -0.59 20.44 -6.74
N GLY A 80 -1.62 19.82 -6.16
CA GLY A 80 -3.00 19.89 -6.65
C GLY A 80 -3.28 19.05 -7.90
N ILE A 81 -2.37 18.14 -8.27
CA ILE A 81 -2.53 17.27 -9.42
C ILE A 81 -3.23 15.98 -8.97
N ALA A 82 -4.41 15.72 -9.52
CA ALA A 82 -5.14 14.49 -9.22
C ALA A 82 -4.44 13.26 -9.83
N LEU A 83 -4.13 12.27 -9.00
CA LEU A 83 -3.52 11.01 -9.41
C LEU A 83 -4.20 9.83 -8.69
N PRO A 84 -4.70 8.81 -9.40
CA PRO A 84 -5.48 7.75 -8.76
C PRO A 84 -4.58 6.83 -7.91
N HIS A 85 -4.99 6.51 -6.68
CA HIS A 85 -4.16 5.78 -5.72
C HIS A 85 -4.96 4.83 -4.80
N LEU A 86 -5.69 3.88 -5.39
CA LEU A 86 -6.71 3.10 -4.67
C LEU A 86 -6.21 2.32 -3.46
N CYS A 87 -4.96 1.82 -3.47
CA CYS A 87 -4.38 1.08 -2.33
C CYS A 87 -3.58 1.94 -1.34
N LYS A 88 -3.46 3.25 -1.56
CA LYS A 88 -2.81 4.15 -0.61
C LYS A 88 -3.88 4.79 0.26
N ASP A 89 -3.59 4.87 1.55
CA ASP A 89 -4.33 5.61 2.55
C ASP A 89 -3.31 6.41 3.36
N ASP A 90 -3.70 7.59 3.84
CA ASP A 90 -2.82 8.45 4.63
C ASP A 90 -2.49 7.82 5.99
N ASN A 91 -3.42 7.03 6.54
CA ASN A 91 -3.29 6.38 7.84
C ASN A 91 -2.67 4.99 7.75
N LEU A 92 -2.34 4.49 6.55
CA LEU A 92 -1.78 3.15 6.35
C LEU A 92 -0.37 3.22 5.76
N PRO A 93 0.50 2.25 6.09
CA PRO A 93 1.77 2.09 5.41
C PRO A 93 1.56 1.83 3.91
N VAL A 94 2.60 2.08 3.13
CA VAL A 94 2.54 1.93 1.68
C VAL A 94 2.39 0.45 1.29
N ILE A 95 1.32 0.13 0.57
CA ILE A 95 1.04 -1.23 0.08
C ILE A 95 1.60 -1.45 -1.33
N GLY A 96 1.33 -0.52 -2.26
CA GLY A 96 1.80 -0.61 -3.65
C GLY A 96 1.12 -1.70 -4.51
N ALA A 97 -0.04 -2.23 -4.11
CA ALA A 97 -0.73 -3.32 -4.83
C ALA A 97 -1.45 -2.86 -6.11
N CYS A 98 -2.17 -1.73 -6.09
CA CYS A 98 -3.10 -1.37 -7.17
C CYS A 98 -2.44 -0.82 -8.44
N ARG A 99 -1.23 -0.25 -8.35
CA ARG A 99 -0.48 0.37 -9.46
C ARG A 99 -1.25 1.44 -10.25
N THR A 100 -2.31 2.05 -9.69
CA THR A 100 -3.01 3.15 -10.37
C THR A 100 -2.21 4.44 -10.36
N CYS A 101 -1.28 4.60 -9.42
CA CYS A 101 -0.45 5.80 -9.22
C CYS A 101 0.84 5.80 -10.06
N LEU A 102 0.87 5.06 -11.16
CA LEU A 102 2.07 4.99 -12.01
C LEU A 102 2.34 6.32 -12.72
N VAL A 103 3.57 6.80 -12.61
CA VAL A 103 4.08 8.03 -13.22
C VAL A 103 5.39 7.74 -13.93
N GLU A 104 5.81 8.64 -14.82
CA GLU A 104 7.13 8.57 -15.44
C GLU A 104 8.10 9.48 -14.70
N ALA A 105 9.08 8.90 -14.01
CA ALA A 105 10.10 9.63 -13.27
C ALA A 105 11.49 9.31 -13.83
N ASP A 106 12.26 10.33 -14.19
CA ASP A 106 13.62 10.21 -14.75
C ASP A 106 13.73 9.14 -15.86
N GLY A 107 12.76 9.15 -16.78
CA GLY A 107 12.66 8.23 -17.92
C GLY A 107 12.17 6.81 -17.61
N ARG A 108 11.74 6.53 -16.37
CA ARG A 108 11.25 5.21 -15.93
C ARG A 108 9.83 5.28 -15.41
N ILE A 109 9.04 4.24 -15.65
CA ILE A 109 7.73 4.10 -15.03
C ILE A 109 7.89 3.56 -13.61
N VAL A 110 7.42 4.33 -12.64
CA VAL A 110 7.53 4.02 -11.21
C VAL A 110 6.18 4.17 -10.51
N ALA A 111 6.03 3.51 -9.36
CA ALA A 111 4.86 3.69 -8.51
C ALA A 111 5.06 4.91 -7.60
N ALA A 112 4.26 5.97 -7.83
CA ALA A 112 4.43 7.22 -7.12
C ALA A 112 4.28 7.08 -5.60
N CYS A 113 3.42 6.17 -5.13
CA CYS A 113 3.14 5.98 -3.70
C CYS A 113 4.30 5.43 -2.88
N SER A 114 5.30 4.81 -3.51
CA SER A 114 6.45 4.18 -2.83
C SER A 114 7.79 4.81 -3.19
N THR A 115 7.85 5.59 -4.27
CA THR A 115 9.08 6.24 -4.71
C THR A 115 9.28 7.54 -3.93
N PRO A 116 10.37 7.71 -3.15
CA PRO A 116 10.67 8.98 -2.49
C PRO A 116 10.81 10.10 -3.54
N ALA A 117 10.22 11.26 -3.27
CA ALA A 117 10.38 12.42 -4.16
C ALA A 117 11.81 12.99 -4.05
N ALA A 118 12.42 12.88 -2.86
CA ALA A 118 13.82 13.24 -2.65
C ALA A 118 14.74 12.33 -3.46
N GLY A 119 15.28 12.86 -4.56
CA GLY A 119 16.19 12.15 -5.47
C GLY A 119 15.68 12.09 -6.91
N VAL A 120 14.41 12.37 -7.15
CA VAL A 120 13.83 12.45 -8.49
C VAL A 120 14.03 13.84 -9.06
N GLN A 121 14.54 13.94 -10.29
CA GLN A 121 14.75 15.24 -10.94
C GLN A 121 13.49 15.71 -11.67
N GLU A 122 12.86 14.81 -12.42
CA GLU A 122 11.68 15.09 -13.23
C GLU A 122 10.67 13.94 -13.12
N CYS A 123 9.39 14.31 -12.97
CA CYS A 123 8.26 13.41 -12.92
C CYS A 123 7.13 13.96 -13.82
N ALA A 124 6.76 13.18 -14.81
CA ALA A 124 5.61 13.44 -15.67
C ALA A 124 4.44 12.55 -15.25
N THR A 125 3.37 13.20 -14.81
CA THR A 125 2.10 12.58 -14.42
C THR A 125 1.15 12.44 -15.61
N ASP A 126 1.44 13.06 -16.74
CA ASP A 126 0.62 13.12 -17.95
C ASP A 126 1.31 12.57 -19.19
N SER A 127 2.51 11.96 -19.04
CA SER A 127 3.21 11.34 -20.17
C SER A 127 2.34 10.29 -20.84
N GLU A 128 2.40 10.21 -22.17
CA GLU A 128 1.60 9.26 -22.95
C GLU A 128 1.78 7.82 -22.45
N ARG A 129 3.02 7.47 -22.09
CA ARG A 129 3.37 6.15 -21.56
C ARG A 129 2.70 5.91 -20.21
N ALA A 130 2.79 6.84 -19.26
CA ALA A 130 2.19 6.71 -17.93
C ALA A 130 0.66 6.68 -18.01
N VAL A 131 0.04 7.53 -18.83
CA VAL A 131 -1.42 7.54 -19.07
C VAL A 131 -1.89 6.22 -19.66
N ARG A 132 -1.21 5.72 -20.70
CA ARG A 132 -1.56 4.45 -21.37
C ARG A 132 -1.48 3.27 -20.41
N ILE A 133 -0.42 3.18 -19.61
CA ILE A 133 -0.24 2.10 -18.64
C ILE A 133 -1.30 2.18 -17.53
N ARG A 134 -1.56 3.37 -16.96
CA ARG A 134 -2.61 3.53 -15.94
C ARG A 134 -3.98 3.14 -16.45
N ARG A 135 -4.33 3.48 -17.70
CA ARG A 135 -5.58 3.04 -18.32
C ARG A 135 -5.69 1.52 -18.34
N GLY A 136 -4.64 0.82 -18.80
CA GLY A 136 -4.61 -0.65 -18.79
C GLY A 136 -4.69 -1.26 -17.39
N VAL A 137 -4.04 -0.65 -16.39
CA VAL A 137 -4.15 -1.05 -14.98
C VAL A 137 -5.59 -0.88 -14.47
N LEU A 138 -6.27 0.21 -14.82
CA LEU A 138 -7.66 0.43 -14.43
C LEU A 138 -8.62 -0.52 -15.16
N GLU A 139 -8.35 -0.87 -16.42
CA GLU A 139 -9.08 -1.91 -17.15
C GLU A 139 -8.96 -3.28 -16.45
N LEU A 140 -7.75 -3.66 -16.02
CA LEU A 140 -7.53 -4.87 -15.21
C LEU A 140 -8.23 -4.78 -13.85
N THR A 141 -8.16 -3.61 -13.19
CA THR A 141 -8.79 -3.38 -11.89
C THR A 141 -10.31 -3.47 -11.99
N ALA A 142 -10.91 -2.99 -13.07
CA ALA A 142 -12.33 -3.16 -13.36
C ALA A 142 -12.67 -4.65 -13.56
N ALA A 143 -11.84 -5.41 -14.29
CA ALA A 143 -12.04 -6.85 -14.49
C ALA A 143 -11.90 -7.71 -13.23
N MET A 144 -11.28 -7.17 -12.16
CA MET A 144 -11.28 -7.83 -10.84
C MET A 144 -12.66 -7.84 -10.18
N GLN A 145 -13.58 -7.00 -10.64
CA GLN A 145 -14.93 -6.84 -10.10
C GLN A 145 -15.95 -7.50 -11.04
N SER A 146 -16.73 -8.42 -10.49
CA SER A 146 -17.88 -9.01 -11.20
C SER A 146 -19.14 -8.16 -11.07
N GLY A 147 -19.20 -7.26 -10.08
CA GLY A 147 -20.22 -6.23 -9.96
C GLY A 147 -19.89 -4.96 -10.75
N PRO A 148 -20.78 -3.95 -10.74
CA PRO A 148 -20.53 -2.68 -11.42
C PRO A 148 -19.27 -1.99 -10.87
N ALA A 149 -18.26 -1.80 -11.73
CA ALA A 149 -17.04 -1.09 -11.37
C ALA A 149 -17.36 0.35 -10.94
N GLY A 150 -16.82 0.78 -9.80
CA GLY A 150 -17.09 2.11 -9.26
C GLY A 150 -18.48 2.24 -8.62
N ALA A 151 -19.16 1.13 -8.32
CA ALA A 151 -20.42 1.17 -7.59
C ALA A 151 -20.24 1.85 -6.23
N ALA A 152 -21.22 2.66 -5.87
CA ALA A 152 -21.31 3.26 -4.54
C ALA A 152 -21.52 2.18 -3.46
N GLY A 153 -20.96 2.43 -2.28
CA GLY A 153 -21.15 1.60 -1.10
C GLY A 153 -19.98 1.76 -0.14
N GLY A 154 -20.25 2.07 1.12
CA GLY A 154 -19.19 2.42 2.06
C GLY A 154 -18.56 3.79 1.82
N PRO A 155 -17.79 4.29 2.79
CA PRO A 155 -17.46 5.71 2.93
C PRO A 155 -16.47 6.25 1.89
N ARG A 156 -15.63 5.39 1.30
CA ARG A 156 -14.57 5.79 0.35
C ARG A 156 -14.73 5.18 -1.04
N SER A 157 -15.91 4.64 -1.36
CA SER A 157 -16.17 4.00 -2.67
C SER A 157 -16.05 4.94 -3.87
N ALA A 158 -16.25 6.25 -3.66
CA ALA A 158 -16.08 7.28 -4.68
C ALA A 158 -14.66 7.30 -5.26
N GLU A 159 -13.63 6.87 -4.52
CA GLU A 159 -12.24 6.85 -5.02
C GLU A 159 -12.08 5.98 -6.27
N SER A 160 -12.68 4.78 -6.26
CA SER A 160 -12.67 3.90 -7.42
C SER A 160 -13.47 4.47 -8.59
N LEU A 161 -14.62 5.09 -8.31
CA LEU A 161 -15.46 5.73 -9.33
C LEU A 161 -14.71 6.89 -10.01
N GLU A 162 -14.10 7.77 -9.23
CA GLU A 162 -13.30 8.90 -9.73
C GLU A 162 -12.09 8.43 -10.53
N ALA A 163 -11.41 7.37 -10.09
CA ALA A 163 -10.30 6.78 -10.83
C ALA A 163 -10.74 6.28 -12.21
N TYR A 164 -11.90 5.62 -12.31
CA TYR A 164 -12.45 5.17 -13.59
C TYR A 164 -12.91 6.35 -14.46
N ALA A 165 -13.60 7.33 -13.89
CA ALA A 165 -14.08 8.49 -14.63
C ALA A 165 -12.94 9.32 -15.23
N SER A 166 -11.88 9.54 -14.46
CA SER A 166 -10.74 10.39 -14.86
C SER A 166 -9.83 9.78 -15.93
N HIS A 167 -9.81 8.45 -16.08
CA HIS A 167 -8.88 7.76 -16.98
C HIS A 167 -9.58 6.94 -18.08
N ALA A 168 -10.91 6.83 -18.04
CA ALA A 168 -11.77 6.21 -19.05
C ALA A 168 -11.25 4.83 -19.51
N PRO A 169 -11.22 3.81 -18.61
CA PRO A 169 -10.87 2.46 -19.01
C PRO A 169 -11.91 1.91 -20.01
N ARG A 170 -11.46 1.12 -20.99
CA ARG A 170 -12.37 0.47 -21.92
C ARG A 170 -13.02 -0.74 -21.24
N PRO A 171 -14.34 -0.92 -21.34
CA PRO A 171 -15.00 -2.08 -20.76
C PRO A 171 -14.63 -3.37 -21.50
N GLY A 172 -14.71 -4.51 -20.79
CA GLY A 172 -14.64 -5.85 -21.39
C GLY A 172 -13.29 -6.27 -21.98
N GLN A 173 -12.20 -5.55 -21.69
CA GLN A 173 -10.87 -5.88 -22.24
C GLN A 173 -10.27 -7.18 -21.66
N TYR A 174 -10.68 -7.56 -20.45
CA TYR A 174 -10.14 -8.69 -19.72
C TYR A 174 -11.26 -9.55 -19.15
N GLY A 175 -11.00 -10.86 -19.01
CA GLY A 175 -11.94 -11.80 -18.39
C GLY A 175 -12.14 -11.47 -16.91
N LEU A 176 -13.39 -11.57 -16.45
CA LEU A 176 -13.74 -11.27 -15.07
C LEU A 176 -13.12 -12.29 -14.11
N ARG A 177 -12.69 -11.81 -12.95
CA ARG A 177 -12.30 -12.69 -11.84
C ARG A 177 -13.51 -13.47 -11.34
N SER A 178 -13.35 -14.77 -11.18
CA SER A 178 -14.33 -15.64 -10.53
C SER A 178 -14.42 -15.28 -9.04
N GLY A 179 -15.52 -14.68 -8.62
CA GLY A 179 -15.75 -14.32 -7.22
C GLY A 179 -17.03 -13.51 -7.04
N THR A 180 -18.09 -14.16 -6.57
CA THR A 180 -19.40 -13.54 -6.29
C THR A 180 -19.85 -13.77 -4.85
N HIS A 181 -18.96 -14.28 -3.99
CA HIS A 181 -19.30 -14.57 -2.62
C HIS A 181 -19.53 -13.26 -1.84
N ALA A 182 -20.56 -13.27 -0.99
CA ALA A 182 -20.81 -12.20 -0.04
C ALA A 182 -20.89 -12.78 1.36
N ASP A 183 -20.15 -12.19 2.30
CA ASP A 183 -20.29 -12.49 3.72
C ASP A 183 -21.19 -11.42 4.37
N LEU A 184 -22.38 -11.86 4.76
CA LEU A 184 -23.40 -11.03 5.42
C LEU A 184 -23.53 -11.35 6.92
N SER A 185 -22.65 -12.18 7.48
CA SER A 185 -22.78 -12.70 8.85
C SER A 185 -22.56 -11.63 9.93
N ASN A 186 -21.69 -10.65 9.68
CA ASN A 186 -21.36 -9.60 10.63
C ASN A 186 -22.56 -8.64 10.80
N PRO A 187 -22.95 -8.25 12.03
CA PRO A 187 -24.08 -7.36 12.24
C PRO A 187 -23.85 -5.92 11.78
N PHE A 188 -22.61 -5.43 11.74
CA PHE A 188 -22.29 -4.01 11.48
C PHE A 188 -21.83 -3.73 10.05
N PHE A 189 -21.41 -4.74 9.29
CA PHE A 189 -21.00 -4.56 7.90
C PHE A 189 -21.24 -5.82 7.06
N SER A 190 -21.15 -5.69 5.75
CA SER A 190 -21.07 -6.80 4.80
C SER A 190 -19.80 -6.74 3.97
N PHE A 191 -19.32 -7.90 3.55
CA PHE A 191 -18.23 -8.04 2.59
C PHE A 191 -18.76 -8.64 1.29
N HIS A 192 -18.44 -7.99 0.17
CA HIS A 192 -18.90 -8.30 -1.19
C HIS A 192 -17.67 -8.51 -2.07
N GLU A 193 -17.36 -9.76 -2.39
CA GLU A 193 -16.15 -10.13 -3.15
C GLU A 193 -16.18 -9.65 -4.60
N ASP A 194 -17.38 -9.55 -5.17
CA ASP A 194 -17.64 -9.07 -6.53
C ASP A 194 -17.26 -7.60 -6.75
N ALA A 195 -17.10 -6.82 -5.67
CA ALA A 195 -16.62 -5.45 -5.70
C ALA A 195 -15.16 -5.31 -5.20
N CYS A 196 -14.49 -6.41 -4.83
CA CYS A 196 -13.15 -6.37 -4.24
C CYS A 196 -12.03 -6.38 -5.30
N ILE A 197 -11.15 -5.38 -5.22
CA ILE A 197 -9.98 -5.24 -6.10
C ILE A 197 -8.67 -5.79 -5.51
N LEU A 198 -8.74 -6.53 -4.39
CA LEU A 198 -7.57 -7.08 -3.67
C LEU A 198 -6.47 -6.04 -3.34
N CYS A 199 -6.85 -4.80 -3.03
CA CYS A 199 -5.91 -3.72 -2.71
C CYS A 199 -5.23 -3.85 -1.33
N ALA A 200 -5.66 -4.82 -0.52
CA ALA A 200 -5.21 -5.10 0.84
C ALA A 200 -5.40 -3.99 1.89
N ARG A 201 -6.05 -2.86 1.59
CA ARG A 201 -6.32 -1.80 2.59
C ARG A 201 -7.07 -2.31 3.82
N CYS A 202 -8.05 -3.20 3.65
CA CYS A 202 -8.78 -3.80 4.76
C CYS A 202 -7.89 -4.69 5.66
N VAL A 203 -6.99 -5.47 5.03
CA VAL A 203 -6.03 -6.34 5.71
C VAL A 203 -5.05 -5.50 6.51
N THR A 204 -4.44 -4.51 5.86
CA THR A 204 -3.49 -3.59 6.48
C THR A 204 -4.15 -2.78 7.59
N ALA A 205 -5.36 -2.25 7.42
CA ALA A 205 -6.07 -1.53 8.48
C ALA A 205 -6.36 -2.43 9.70
N CYS A 206 -6.79 -3.67 9.48
CA CYS A 206 -7.07 -4.60 10.56
C CYS A 206 -5.81 -4.98 11.36
N GLN A 207 -4.66 -5.05 10.69
CA GLN A 207 -3.38 -5.39 11.32
C GLN A 207 -2.68 -4.17 11.96
N GLU A 208 -2.56 -3.08 11.21
CA GLU A 208 -1.72 -1.94 11.58
C GLU A 208 -2.42 -0.96 12.51
N LEU A 209 -3.74 -0.77 12.36
CA LEU A 209 -4.48 0.19 13.19
C LEU A 209 -5.11 -0.45 14.42
N GLN A 210 -5.52 -1.72 14.30
CA GLN A 210 -6.29 -2.40 15.34
C GLN A 210 -5.49 -3.53 16.01
N HIS A 211 -4.40 -3.99 15.39
CA HIS A 211 -3.58 -5.10 15.88
C HIS A 211 -4.36 -6.39 16.13
N ILE A 212 -5.43 -6.62 15.35
CA ILE A 212 -6.27 -7.82 15.47
C ILE A 212 -5.81 -8.89 14.49
N GLY A 213 -5.55 -8.51 13.23
CA GLY A 213 -5.19 -9.48 12.19
C GLY A 213 -6.33 -10.43 11.79
N ALA A 214 -7.59 -10.00 11.96
CA ALA A 214 -8.77 -10.80 11.63
C ALA A 214 -8.97 -10.99 10.12
N ILE A 215 -8.29 -10.24 9.26
CA ILE A 215 -8.50 -10.24 7.81
C ILE A 215 -7.18 -10.57 7.13
N GLY A 216 -7.19 -11.51 6.19
CA GLY A 216 -6.05 -11.87 5.36
C GLY A 216 -6.41 -12.04 3.89
N ILE A 217 -5.41 -12.44 3.09
CA ILE A 217 -5.60 -12.87 1.70
C ILE A 217 -5.22 -14.34 1.61
N ALA A 218 -6.15 -15.18 1.16
CA ALA A 218 -5.93 -16.59 0.90
C ALA A 218 -5.89 -16.85 -0.61
N GLY A 219 -5.16 -17.89 -1.03
CA GLY A 219 -4.99 -18.23 -2.45
C GLY A 219 -3.90 -17.42 -3.14
N ARG A 220 -3.75 -17.63 -4.46
CA ARG A 220 -2.76 -16.94 -5.32
C ARG A 220 -3.31 -16.71 -6.71
N GLY A 221 -2.79 -15.70 -7.40
CA GLY A 221 -3.24 -15.34 -8.76
C GLY A 221 -4.74 -15.12 -8.81
N HIS A 222 -5.43 -15.77 -9.76
CA HIS A 222 -6.88 -15.64 -9.94
C HIS A 222 -7.73 -16.21 -8.79
N THR A 223 -7.16 -17.06 -7.92
CA THR A 223 -7.86 -17.64 -6.75
C THR A 223 -7.64 -16.83 -5.46
N ALA A 224 -6.82 -15.79 -5.51
CA ALA A 224 -6.56 -14.92 -4.36
C ALA A 224 -7.87 -14.25 -3.95
N ARG A 225 -8.18 -14.21 -2.65
CA ARG A 225 -9.40 -13.61 -2.09
C ARG A 225 -9.17 -13.09 -0.68
N VAL A 226 -9.83 -11.99 -0.33
CA VAL A 226 -9.87 -11.49 1.04
C VAL A 226 -10.73 -12.42 1.89
N THR A 227 -10.28 -12.75 3.09
CA THR A 227 -10.97 -13.69 3.97
C THR A 227 -10.72 -13.35 5.43
N PRO A 228 -11.71 -13.54 6.34
CA PRO A 228 -11.51 -13.35 7.76
C PRO A 228 -10.83 -14.53 8.47
N GLY A 229 -10.36 -15.52 7.71
CA GLY A 229 -9.78 -16.77 8.20
C GLY A 229 -10.21 -17.93 7.30
N ALA A 230 -9.41 -19.00 7.25
CA ALA A 230 -9.66 -20.11 6.33
C ALA A 230 -11.03 -20.76 6.57
N GLY A 231 -11.99 -20.51 5.67
CA GLY A 231 -13.31 -21.15 5.66
C GLY A 231 -14.28 -20.66 6.73
N VAL A 232 -14.02 -19.53 7.39
CA VAL A 232 -14.91 -18.95 8.41
C VAL A 232 -15.53 -17.64 7.93
N SER A 233 -16.69 -17.30 8.49
CA SER A 233 -17.32 -16.00 8.29
C SER A 233 -16.74 -14.93 9.22
N PHE A 234 -17.01 -13.64 8.95
CA PHE A 234 -16.60 -12.53 9.81
C PHE A 234 -17.21 -12.61 11.20
N ARG A 235 -18.37 -13.25 11.37
CA ARG A 235 -18.99 -13.49 12.69
C ARG A 235 -18.25 -14.55 13.50
N GLU A 236 -17.75 -15.58 12.84
CA GLU A 236 -17.11 -16.73 13.49
C GLU A 236 -15.60 -16.54 13.68
N SER A 237 -15.03 -15.49 13.07
CA SER A 237 -13.61 -15.18 13.20
C SER A 237 -13.30 -14.36 14.45
N ILE A 238 -12.02 -14.00 14.61
CA ILE A 238 -11.55 -13.10 15.67
C ILE A 238 -11.92 -11.62 15.43
N CYS A 239 -12.78 -11.32 14.45
CA CYS A 239 -13.18 -9.95 14.14
C CYS A 239 -13.99 -9.33 15.29
N THR A 240 -13.57 -8.15 15.75
CA THR A 240 -14.27 -7.39 16.80
C THR A 240 -15.29 -6.39 16.25
N SER A 241 -15.50 -6.36 14.94
CA SER A 241 -16.41 -5.43 14.25
C SER A 241 -16.11 -3.94 14.44
N CYS A 242 -14.83 -3.56 14.61
CA CYS A 242 -14.43 -2.17 14.82
C CYS A 242 -14.60 -1.24 13.60
N GLY A 243 -14.86 -1.78 12.40
CA GLY A 243 -15.16 -1.00 11.20
C GLY A 243 -13.96 -0.36 10.48
N SER A 244 -12.72 -0.51 10.95
CA SER A 244 -11.54 0.09 10.28
C SER A 244 -11.36 -0.38 8.84
N CYS A 245 -11.73 -1.64 8.55
CA CYS A 245 -11.70 -2.16 7.19
C CYS A 245 -12.72 -1.48 6.26
N VAL A 246 -13.91 -1.14 6.78
CA VAL A 246 -14.97 -0.43 6.05
C VAL A 246 -14.53 1.01 5.77
N ALA A 247 -13.98 1.68 6.78
CA ALA A 247 -13.45 3.04 6.65
C ALA A 247 -12.32 3.13 5.62
N ALA A 248 -11.52 2.08 5.46
CA ALA A 248 -10.38 2.05 4.55
C ALA A 248 -10.69 1.49 3.15
N CYS A 249 -11.91 1.02 2.84
CA CYS A 249 -12.16 0.37 1.56
C CYS A 249 -12.36 1.40 0.42
N PRO A 250 -11.56 1.39 -0.67
CA PRO A 250 -11.69 2.31 -1.81
C PRO A 250 -12.85 1.99 -2.77
N THR A 251 -13.57 0.92 -2.50
CA THR A 251 -14.60 0.32 -3.37
C THR A 251 -15.84 0.03 -2.55
N SER A 252 -16.89 -0.51 -3.16
CA SER A 252 -18.06 -1.00 -2.44
C SER A 252 -17.92 -2.42 -1.88
N ALA A 253 -16.71 -2.99 -1.80
CA ALA A 253 -16.50 -4.33 -1.27
C ALA A 253 -16.82 -4.47 0.23
N LEU A 254 -16.65 -3.42 1.02
CA LEU A 254 -17.01 -3.40 2.44
C LEU A 254 -18.04 -2.30 2.68
N ARG A 255 -19.24 -2.68 3.13
CA ARG A 255 -20.38 -1.76 3.27
C ARG A 255 -20.86 -1.76 4.72
N PRO A 256 -21.03 -0.60 5.36
CA PRO A 256 -21.66 -0.55 6.68
C PRO A 256 -23.11 -1.00 6.56
N LYS A 257 -23.60 -1.66 7.61
CA LYS A 257 -25.02 -1.90 7.86
C LYS A 257 -25.48 -0.83 8.85
N GLY A 258 -26.68 -0.31 8.62
CA GLY A 258 -27.26 0.80 9.40
C GLY A 258 -27.25 0.54 10.90
#